data_AF-A0A0R1H4Q9-F1
#
_entry.id   AF-A0A0R1H4Q9-F1
#
_cell.length_a   1.000
_cell.length_b   1.000
_cell.length_c   1.000
_cell.angle_alpha   90.00
_cell.angle_beta   90.00
_cell.angle_gamma   90.00
#
_symmetry.space_group_name_H-M   'P 1'
#
loop_
_entity.id
_entity.type
_entity.pdbx_description
1 polymer ?
#
loop_
_entity_poly.entity_id
_entity_poly.type
_entity_poly.pdbx_seq_one_letter_code
_entity_poly.pdbx_strand_id
1 'polypeptide(L)'
;MEDYVAIDVETANASRASICAIGIAQFKRGELTNSFYSLINPHEPFADRNTAIHGIDANLVATAPTFSDLLPLLHRWLDHQLIVSHTNFDISALRQTLAKHGQPQLPFKYFDSYIVCQQLIAYPHHRLADMAAYFGIHNAHEHHALSDAQTCGHIIASLVAQLEVPTLNSLLNAAGFHQLGVSSQLEQKKFQKTSVLDLMDISHDVKTATFEKFTPAALFYQRNVVLTGNLQLMTRATAFQKITAVGGTPQHTLTATTNFLVVGHTNPQVVGNDGKSPKIRKAEELNRIFPVITIIGESDFLKAIAQ
;
A
#
# COMPACT_ATOMS: atom_id res chain seq x y z
N MET A 1 -18.87 4.16 -0.53
CA MET A 1 -17.86 3.20 -0.03
C MET A 1 -16.47 3.74 -0.29
N GLU A 2 -15.65 3.85 0.74
CA GLU A 2 -14.24 4.24 0.69
C GLU A 2 -13.38 3.20 -0.03
N ASP A 3 -12.22 3.62 -0.52
CA ASP A 3 -11.26 2.74 -1.18
C ASP A 3 -10.46 1.95 -0.12
N TYR A 4 -10.14 0.69 -0.43
CA TYR A 4 -9.37 -0.19 0.44
C TYR A 4 -8.59 -1.22 -0.38
N VAL A 5 -7.66 -1.89 0.27
CA VAL A 5 -6.80 -2.91 -0.33
C VAL A 5 -6.96 -4.20 0.46
N ALA A 6 -7.35 -5.28 -0.21
CA ALA A 6 -7.31 -6.61 0.38
C ALA A 6 -5.96 -7.26 0.13
N ILE A 7 -5.42 -7.95 1.14
CA ILE A 7 -4.18 -8.72 1.02
C ILE A 7 -4.37 -10.13 1.55
N ASP A 8 -3.54 -11.04 1.04
CA ASP A 8 -3.39 -12.41 1.51
C ASP A 8 -1.96 -12.88 1.19
N VAL A 9 -1.38 -13.73 2.04
CA VAL A 9 -0.02 -14.26 1.86
C VAL A 9 0.05 -15.76 2.12
N GLU A 10 0.93 -16.42 1.37
CA GLU A 10 1.35 -17.80 1.64
C GLU A 10 2.73 -17.82 2.30
N THR A 11 2.98 -18.78 3.19
CA THR A 11 4.28 -18.94 3.87
C THR A 11 4.90 -20.29 3.56
N ALA A 12 6.21 -20.31 3.32
CA ALA A 12 6.95 -21.53 2.99
C ALA A 12 6.96 -22.56 4.12
N ASN A 13 6.92 -22.11 5.37
CA ASN A 13 6.96 -22.95 6.55
C ASN A 13 6.18 -22.33 7.73
N ALA A 14 6.34 -22.88 8.94
CA ALA A 14 5.66 -22.41 10.15
C ALA A 14 6.08 -21.00 10.61
N SER A 15 7.20 -20.48 10.11
CA SER A 15 7.64 -19.10 10.34
C SER A 15 6.76 -18.14 9.55
N ARG A 16 6.12 -17.19 10.25
CA ARG A 16 5.38 -16.10 9.59
C ARG A 16 6.28 -15.14 8.81
N ALA A 17 7.60 -15.20 9.02
CA ALA A 17 8.57 -14.40 8.27
C ALA A 17 9.04 -15.07 6.96
N SER A 18 8.39 -16.18 6.56
CA SER A 18 8.75 -17.00 5.40
C SER A 18 7.81 -16.81 4.20
N ILE A 19 7.25 -15.61 4.02
CA ILE A 19 6.31 -15.32 2.92
C ILE A 19 6.90 -15.79 1.58
N CYS A 20 6.17 -16.66 0.88
CA CYS A 20 6.53 -17.23 -0.42
C CYS A 20 5.59 -16.83 -1.56
N ALA A 21 4.43 -16.23 -1.25
CA ALA A 21 3.60 -15.51 -2.21
C ALA A 21 2.81 -14.40 -1.53
N ILE A 22 2.45 -13.38 -2.30
CA ILE A 22 1.57 -12.29 -1.85
C ILE A 22 0.55 -11.95 -2.93
N GLY A 23 -0.70 -11.83 -2.53
CA GLY A 23 -1.81 -11.33 -3.31
C GLY A 23 -2.27 -9.97 -2.79
N ILE A 24 -2.55 -9.04 -3.69
CA ILE A 24 -3.05 -7.70 -3.36
C ILE A 24 -4.18 -7.38 -4.33
N ALA A 25 -5.33 -6.95 -3.81
CA ALA A 25 -6.50 -6.58 -4.59
C ALA A 25 -7.01 -5.20 -4.15
N GLN A 26 -7.01 -4.23 -5.04
CA GLN A 26 -7.48 -2.86 -4.77
C GLN A 26 -8.94 -2.70 -5.14
N PHE A 27 -9.72 -2.25 -4.17
CA PHE A 27 -11.12 -1.95 -4.32
C PHE A 27 -11.36 -0.45 -4.27
N LYS A 28 -12.08 0.07 -5.26
CA LYS A 28 -12.56 1.45 -5.27
C LYS A 28 -14.06 1.45 -5.36
N ARG A 29 -14.71 2.12 -4.40
CA ARG A 29 -16.17 2.15 -4.30
C ARG A 29 -16.84 0.76 -4.34
N GLY A 30 -16.17 -0.24 -3.78
CA GLY A 30 -16.66 -1.63 -3.74
C GLY A 30 -16.38 -2.46 -4.99
N GLU A 31 -15.76 -1.87 -6.03
CA GLU A 31 -15.38 -2.59 -7.25
C GLU A 31 -13.88 -2.92 -7.24
N LEU A 32 -13.53 -4.13 -7.67
CA LEU A 32 -12.14 -4.51 -7.91
C LEU A 32 -11.60 -3.71 -9.11
N THR A 33 -10.59 -2.87 -8.88
CA THR A 33 -10.05 -1.98 -9.92
C THR A 33 -8.62 -2.28 -10.31
N ASN A 34 -7.86 -2.95 -9.45
CA ASN A 34 -6.49 -3.33 -9.74
C ASN A 34 -6.08 -4.51 -8.87
N SER A 35 -5.09 -5.28 -9.31
CA SER A 35 -4.54 -6.40 -8.54
C SER A 35 -3.06 -6.60 -8.80
N PHE A 36 -2.41 -7.28 -7.86
CA PHE A 36 -1.02 -7.68 -7.96
C PHE A 36 -0.83 -9.04 -7.31
N TYR A 37 -0.01 -9.87 -7.94
CA TYR A 37 0.42 -11.15 -7.43
C TYR A 37 1.92 -11.29 -7.67
N SER A 38 2.61 -11.86 -6.70
CA SER A 38 3.99 -12.31 -6.89
C SER A 38 4.29 -13.53 -6.05
N LEU A 39 4.99 -14.48 -6.65
CA LEU A 39 5.83 -15.42 -5.91
C LEU A 39 7.00 -14.67 -5.28
N ILE A 40 7.50 -15.20 -4.16
CA ILE A 40 8.60 -14.65 -3.39
C ILE A 40 9.53 -15.80 -3.04
N ASN A 41 10.83 -15.62 -3.25
CA ASN A 41 11.84 -16.52 -2.68
C ASN A 41 12.18 -16.07 -1.25
N PRO A 42 11.75 -16.81 -0.20
CA PRO A 42 12.05 -16.44 1.19
C PRO A 42 13.48 -16.80 1.60
N HIS A 43 14.23 -17.52 0.76
CA HIS A 43 15.50 -18.18 1.08
C HIS A 43 15.42 -19.05 2.34
N GLU A 44 14.31 -19.80 2.47
CA GLU A 44 14.04 -20.69 3.59
C GLU A 44 13.59 -22.08 3.10
N PRO A 45 13.70 -23.11 3.95
CA PRO A 45 13.13 -24.42 3.67
C PRO A 45 11.61 -24.37 3.55
N PHE A 46 11.07 -25.17 2.64
CA PHE A 46 9.63 -25.37 2.46
C PHE A 46 9.19 -26.61 3.24
N ALA A 47 8.12 -26.46 4.03
CA ALA A 47 7.52 -27.57 4.74
C ALA A 47 6.48 -28.28 3.86
N ASP A 48 6.46 -29.61 3.89
CA ASP A 48 5.51 -30.42 3.09
C ASP A 48 4.06 -30.04 3.36
N ARG A 49 3.72 -29.75 4.63
CA ARG A 49 2.37 -29.32 5.01
C ARG A 49 1.93 -28.03 4.33
N ASN A 50 2.80 -27.02 4.27
CA ASN A 50 2.50 -25.73 3.65
C ASN A 50 2.38 -25.92 2.12
N THR A 51 3.39 -26.57 1.54
CA THR A 51 3.44 -26.89 0.11
C THR A 51 2.20 -27.66 -0.34
N ALA A 52 1.69 -28.60 0.46
CA ALA A 52 0.47 -29.36 0.15
C ALA A 52 -0.81 -28.51 0.14
N ILE A 53 -0.83 -27.36 0.82
CA ILE A 53 -2.00 -26.46 0.89
C ILE A 53 -2.05 -25.59 -0.37
N HIS A 54 -0.98 -24.86 -0.67
CA HIS A 54 -0.96 -23.82 -1.72
C HIS A 54 -0.17 -24.22 -2.98
N GLY A 55 0.51 -25.37 -2.98
CA GLY A 55 1.24 -25.90 -4.13
C GLY A 55 2.56 -25.18 -4.48
N ILE A 56 3.08 -24.33 -3.60
CA ILE A 56 4.31 -23.56 -3.84
C ILE A 56 5.46 -24.27 -3.13
N ASP A 57 6.46 -24.69 -3.91
CA ASP A 57 7.67 -25.34 -3.40
C ASP A 57 8.93 -24.49 -3.69
N ALA A 58 10.08 -24.97 -3.20
CA ALA A 58 11.36 -24.30 -3.39
C ALA A 58 11.77 -24.19 -4.88
N ASN A 59 11.33 -25.14 -5.73
CA ASN A 59 11.66 -25.12 -7.16
C ASN A 59 10.89 -24.00 -7.88
N LEU A 60 9.60 -23.84 -7.55
CA LEU A 60 8.73 -22.83 -8.15
C LEU A 60 9.22 -21.41 -7.85
N VAL A 61 9.74 -21.15 -6.65
CA VAL A 61 10.24 -19.83 -6.26
C VAL A 61 11.74 -19.62 -6.53
N ALA A 62 12.43 -20.60 -7.10
CA ALA A 62 13.89 -20.56 -7.24
C ALA A 62 14.41 -19.30 -7.97
N THR A 63 13.64 -18.81 -8.94
CA THR A 63 13.95 -17.59 -9.72
C THR A 63 13.05 -16.40 -9.39
N ALA A 64 12.16 -16.56 -8.40
CA ALA A 64 11.27 -15.50 -7.95
C ALA A 64 12.07 -14.40 -7.22
N PRO A 65 11.58 -13.14 -7.23
CA PRO A 65 12.20 -12.06 -6.47
C PRO A 65 12.20 -12.36 -4.97
N THR A 66 13.16 -11.81 -4.23
CA THR A 66 13.12 -11.87 -2.77
C THR A 66 12.12 -10.87 -2.21
N PHE A 67 11.76 -11.01 -0.94
CA PHE A 67 10.91 -10.01 -0.28
C PHE A 67 11.54 -8.60 -0.33
N SER A 68 12.88 -8.50 -0.21
CA SER A 68 13.59 -7.23 -0.28
C SER A 68 13.51 -6.58 -1.67
N ASP A 69 13.53 -7.37 -2.74
CA ASP A 69 13.38 -6.89 -4.11
C ASP A 69 11.97 -6.32 -4.37
N LEU A 70 10.94 -6.96 -3.77
CA LEU A 70 9.56 -6.52 -3.91
C LEU A 70 9.18 -5.36 -2.99
N LEU A 71 9.91 -5.12 -1.91
CA LEU A 71 9.53 -4.14 -0.90
C LEU A 71 9.22 -2.74 -1.46
N PRO A 72 10.00 -2.15 -2.40
CA PRO A 72 9.65 -0.86 -2.99
C PRO A 72 8.30 -0.87 -3.72
N LEU A 73 7.93 -2.00 -4.33
CA LEU A 73 6.63 -2.17 -4.97
C LEU A 73 5.53 -2.31 -3.93
N LEU A 74 5.73 -3.10 -2.88
CA LEU A 74 4.78 -3.27 -1.78
C LEU A 74 4.48 -1.95 -1.07
N HIS A 75 5.48 -1.08 -0.89
CA HIS A 75 5.26 0.29 -0.40
C HIS A 75 4.21 1.03 -1.25
N ARG A 76 4.29 0.96 -2.59
CA ARG A 76 3.31 1.67 -3.46
C ARG A 76 1.89 1.14 -3.32
N TRP A 77 1.75 -0.14 -2.99
CA TRP A 77 0.45 -0.77 -2.82
C TRP A 77 -0.17 -0.56 -1.45
N LEU A 78 0.66 -0.49 -0.40
CA LEU A 78 0.19 -0.61 0.99
C LEU A 78 0.37 0.67 1.82
N ASP A 79 1.28 1.56 1.43
CA ASP A 79 1.60 2.77 2.19
C ASP A 79 0.37 3.70 2.31
N HIS A 80 0.06 4.06 3.55
CA HIS A 80 -1.07 4.86 3.99
C HIS A 80 -2.45 4.36 3.51
N GLN A 81 -2.56 3.09 3.12
CA GLN A 81 -3.83 2.48 2.72
C GLN A 81 -4.64 2.00 3.92
N LEU A 82 -5.93 1.78 3.65
CA LEU A 82 -6.78 0.94 4.49
C LEU A 82 -6.71 -0.49 3.96
N ILE A 83 -6.17 -1.39 4.77
CA ILE A 83 -5.94 -2.79 4.43
C ILE A 83 -7.01 -3.67 5.07
N VAL A 84 -7.48 -4.66 4.33
CA VAL A 84 -8.25 -5.77 4.87
C VAL A 84 -7.53 -7.09 4.63
N SER A 85 -7.55 -7.97 5.62
CA SER A 85 -7.17 -9.37 5.47
C SER A 85 -8.26 -10.25 6.08
N HIS A 86 -8.19 -11.55 5.85
CA HIS A 86 -9.10 -12.52 6.46
C HIS A 86 -8.34 -13.28 7.55
N THR A 87 -8.54 -12.87 8.79
CA THR A 87 -7.67 -13.12 9.96
C THR A 87 -6.45 -12.18 10.05
N ASN A 88 -5.88 -12.05 11.25
CA ASN A 88 -4.67 -11.26 11.51
C ASN A 88 -3.37 -11.95 11.05
N PHE A 89 -3.44 -13.11 10.38
CA PHE A 89 -2.27 -13.86 9.96
C PHE A 89 -1.40 -13.06 8.97
N ASP A 90 -2.00 -12.51 7.91
CA ASP A 90 -1.29 -11.82 6.82
C ASP A 90 -0.58 -10.56 7.32
N ILE A 91 -1.27 -9.77 8.13
CA ILE A 91 -0.70 -8.57 8.76
C ILE A 91 0.47 -8.96 9.67
N SER A 92 0.33 -10.04 10.45
CA SER A 92 1.43 -10.56 11.27
C SER A 92 2.61 -11.05 10.43
N ALA A 93 2.35 -11.72 9.31
CA ALA A 93 3.38 -12.24 8.42
C ALA A 93 4.16 -11.11 7.75
N LEU A 94 3.45 -10.09 7.25
CA LEU A 94 4.07 -8.91 6.65
C LEU A 94 4.96 -8.18 7.67
N ARG A 95 4.45 -7.94 8.89
CA ARG A 95 5.21 -7.29 9.97
C ARG A 95 6.47 -8.04 10.35
N GLN A 96 6.37 -9.37 10.53
CA GLN A 96 7.51 -10.21 10.90
C GLN A 96 8.53 -10.32 9.77
N THR A 97 8.09 -10.37 8.51
CA THR A 97 8.98 -10.38 7.35
C THR A 97 9.75 -9.05 7.24
N LEU A 98 9.07 -7.91 7.39
CA LEU A 98 9.74 -6.59 7.47
C LEU A 98 10.78 -6.55 8.59
N ALA A 99 10.45 -7.05 9.78
CA ALA A 99 11.36 -7.11 10.92
C ALA A 99 12.58 -8.02 10.64
N LYS A 100 12.36 -9.21 10.06
CA LYS A 100 13.43 -10.15 9.67
C LYS A 100 14.43 -9.50 8.70
N HIS A 101 13.94 -8.68 7.77
CA HIS A 101 14.79 -7.99 6.79
C HIS A 101 15.36 -6.64 7.30
N GLY A 102 15.16 -6.31 8.59
CA GLY A 102 15.64 -5.05 9.17
C GLY A 102 14.97 -3.81 8.58
N GLN A 103 13.77 -3.96 8.01
CA GLN A 103 13.05 -2.90 7.32
C GLN A 103 12.08 -2.19 8.27
N PRO A 104 11.86 -0.88 8.11
CA PRO A 104 10.85 -0.18 8.87
C PRO A 104 9.46 -0.74 8.55
N GLN A 105 8.55 -0.67 9.54
CA GLN A 105 7.15 -1.04 9.30
C GLN A 105 6.49 -0.05 8.34
N LEU A 106 5.62 -0.57 7.49
CA LEU A 106 4.79 0.22 6.58
C LEU A 106 3.68 0.93 7.38
N PRO A 107 3.50 2.25 7.23
CA PRO A 107 2.39 2.96 7.85
C PRO A 107 1.09 2.64 7.11
N PHE A 108 0.19 1.87 7.71
CA PHE A 108 -1.15 1.61 7.15
C PHE A 108 -2.16 1.34 8.26
N LYS A 109 -3.44 1.51 7.95
CA LYS A 109 -4.53 1.07 8.81
C LYS A 109 -5.05 -0.28 8.34
N TYR A 110 -5.54 -1.12 9.23
CA TYR A 110 -6.11 -2.40 8.85
C TYR A 110 -7.29 -2.84 9.71
N PHE A 111 -8.09 -3.73 9.15
CA PHE A 111 -9.15 -4.45 9.86
C PHE A 111 -9.25 -5.89 9.36
N ASP A 112 -9.92 -6.72 10.16
CA ASP A 112 -10.04 -8.16 9.93
C ASP A 112 -11.45 -8.49 9.46
N SER A 113 -11.58 -8.92 8.21
CA SER A 113 -12.87 -9.29 7.62
C SER A 113 -13.53 -10.47 8.32
N TYR A 114 -12.77 -11.39 8.93
CA TYR A 114 -13.31 -12.50 9.71
C TYR A 114 -14.09 -11.97 10.92
N ILE A 115 -13.50 -11.03 11.67
CA ILE A 115 -14.14 -10.42 12.84
C ILE A 115 -15.36 -9.62 12.42
N VAL A 116 -15.27 -8.84 11.33
CA VAL A 116 -16.43 -8.10 10.79
C VAL A 116 -17.58 -9.07 10.47
N CYS A 117 -17.31 -10.16 9.77
CA CYS A 117 -18.32 -11.17 9.45
C CYS A 117 -18.90 -11.84 10.71
N GLN A 118 -18.05 -12.19 11.67
CA GLN A 118 -18.48 -12.81 12.92
C GLN A 118 -19.46 -11.93 13.71
N GLN A 119 -19.23 -10.61 13.73
CA GLN A 119 -20.07 -9.68 14.47
C GLN A 119 -21.39 -9.36 13.74
N LEU A 120 -21.37 -9.32 12.41
CA LEU A 120 -22.50 -8.83 11.60
C LEU A 120 -23.34 -9.94 10.96
N ILE A 121 -22.82 -11.16 10.84
CA ILE A 121 -23.48 -12.27 10.16
C ILE A 121 -23.74 -13.40 11.15
N ALA A 122 -25.02 -13.69 11.39
CA ALA A 122 -25.46 -14.85 12.14
C ALA A 122 -25.32 -16.14 11.30
N TYR A 123 -24.08 -16.63 11.15
CA TYR A 123 -23.74 -17.85 10.42
C TYR A 123 -22.76 -18.71 11.25
N PRO A 124 -22.79 -20.05 11.20
CA PRO A 124 -22.03 -20.89 12.14
C PRO A 124 -20.52 -20.90 11.89
N HIS A 125 -20.07 -20.60 10.68
CA HIS A 125 -18.67 -20.66 10.29
C HIS A 125 -18.29 -19.44 9.46
N HIS A 126 -17.15 -18.81 9.74
CA HIS A 126 -16.76 -17.56 9.07
C HIS A 126 -15.42 -17.67 8.34
N ARG A 127 -14.94 -18.87 8.01
CA ARG A 127 -13.72 -18.99 7.18
C ARG A 127 -13.97 -18.34 5.82
N LEU A 128 -12.89 -18.00 5.12
CA LEU A 128 -12.98 -17.29 3.85
C LEU A 128 -13.90 -18.02 2.86
N ALA A 129 -13.73 -19.34 2.72
CA ALA A 129 -14.57 -20.19 1.88
C ALA A 129 -16.05 -20.22 2.33
N ASP A 130 -16.32 -20.20 3.64
CA ASP A 130 -17.69 -20.18 4.17
C ASP A 130 -18.39 -18.87 3.80
N MET A 131 -17.68 -17.74 3.93
CA MET A 131 -18.20 -16.42 3.57
C MET A 131 -18.31 -16.24 2.06
N ALA A 132 -17.37 -16.76 1.28
CA ALA A 132 -17.46 -16.77 -0.16
C ALA A 132 -18.72 -17.51 -0.63
N ALA A 133 -18.97 -18.70 -0.08
CA ALA A 133 -20.17 -19.47 -0.36
C ALA A 133 -21.46 -18.74 0.09
N TYR A 134 -21.46 -18.13 1.27
CA TYR A 134 -22.59 -17.35 1.79
C TYR A 134 -23.00 -16.21 0.83
N PHE A 135 -22.01 -15.48 0.28
CA PHE A 135 -22.26 -14.38 -0.64
C PHE A 135 -22.35 -14.79 -2.12
N GLY A 136 -22.23 -16.07 -2.44
CA GLY A 136 -22.19 -16.55 -3.82
C GLY A 136 -20.97 -16.07 -4.61
N ILE A 137 -19.86 -15.77 -3.93
CA ILE A 137 -18.59 -15.36 -4.54
C ILE A 137 -17.84 -16.60 -5.00
N HIS A 138 -17.49 -16.64 -6.29
CA HIS A 138 -16.68 -17.73 -6.84
C HIS A 138 -15.20 -17.51 -6.52
N ASN A 139 -14.63 -18.34 -5.64
CA ASN A 139 -13.18 -18.41 -5.45
C ASN A 139 -12.61 -19.41 -6.46
N ALA A 140 -11.95 -18.90 -7.51
CA ALA A 140 -11.46 -19.72 -8.62
C ALA A 140 -10.35 -20.69 -8.19
N HIS A 141 -9.54 -20.29 -7.21
CA HIS A 141 -8.38 -21.05 -6.73
C HIS A 141 -8.20 -20.84 -5.22
N GLU A 142 -8.73 -21.76 -4.40
CA GLU A 142 -8.46 -21.76 -2.96
C GLU A 142 -6.95 -21.92 -2.70
N HIS A 143 -6.43 -21.21 -1.70
CA HIS A 143 -5.00 -21.21 -1.33
C HIS A 143 -4.09 -20.66 -2.44
N HIS A 144 -4.64 -19.73 -3.23
CA HIS A 144 -3.88 -18.87 -4.12
C HIS A 144 -4.01 -17.44 -3.61
N ALA A 145 -2.91 -16.87 -3.14
CA ALA A 145 -2.91 -15.58 -2.44
C ALA A 145 -3.71 -14.46 -3.14
N LEU A 146 -3.63 -14.32 -4.46
CA LEU A 146 -4.44 -13.28 -5.13
C LEU A 146 -5.94 -13.61 -5.16
N SER A 147 -6.30 -14.88 -5.34
CA SER A 147 -7.70 -15.31 -5.38
C SER A 147 -8.36 -15.12 -4.02
N ASP A 148 -7.63 -15.42 -2.96
CA ASP A 148 -8.08 -15.26 -1.58
C ASP A 148 -8.15 -13.77 -1.18
N ALA A 149 -7.18 -12.94 -1.59
CA ALA A 149 -7.25 -11.48 -1.41
C ALA A 149 -8.47 -10.86 -2.14
N GLN A 150 -8.73 -11.26 -3.38
CA GLN A 150 -9.91 -10.81 -4.13
C GLN A 150 -11.21 -11.23 -3.43
N THR A 151 -11.29 -12.49 -3.00
CA THR A 151 -12.44 -13.02 -2.27
C THR A 151 -12.68 -12.25 -0.98
N CYS A 152 -11.64 -11.99 -0.19
CA CYS A 152 -11.69 -11.19 1.03
C CYS A 152 -12.26 -9.78 0.74
N GLY A 153 -11.76 -9.11 -0.30
CA GLY A 153 -12.24 -7.79 -0.66
C GLY A 153 -13.69 -7.79 -1.15
N HIS A 154 -14.11 -8.79 -1.92
CA HIS A 154 -15.50 -8.94 -2.36
C HIS A 154 -16.46 -9.22 -1.21
N ILE A 155 -16.05 -9.98 -0.19
CA ILE A 155 -16.87 -10.20 1.03
C ILE A 155 -17.21 -8.86 1.69
N ILE A 156 -16.25 -7.95 1.82
CA ILE A 156 -16.49 -6.62 2.37
C ILE A 156 -17.43 -5.79 1.49
N ALA A 157 -17.25 -5.80 0.18
CA ALA A 157 -18.14 -5.12 -0.75
C ALA A 157 -19.59 -5.66 -0.65
N SER A 158 -19.75 -6.98 -0.59
CA SER A 158 -21.04 -7.64 -0.45
C SER A 158 -21.70 -7.32 0.90
N LEU A 159 -20.93 -7.25 1.99
CA LEU A 159 -21.43 -6.84 3.30
C LEU A 159 -21.96 -5.40 3.31
N VAL A 160 -21.22 -4.47 2.70
CA VAL A 160 -21.66 -3.08 2.57
C VAL A 160 -22.97 -3.00 1.79
N ALA A 161 -23.07 -3.75 0.69
CA ALA A 161 -24.28 -3.80 -0.13
C ALA A 161 -25.47 -4.44 0.61
N GLN A 162 -25.28 -5.59 1.27
CA GLN A 162 -26.34 -6.31 1.98
C GLN A 162 -26.91 -5.52 3.17
N LEU A 163 -26.06 -4.79 3.89
CA LEU A 163 -26.48 -4.00 5.06
C LEU A 163 -26.92 -2.57 4.69
N GLU A 164 -26.87 -2.22 3.40
CA GLU A 164 -27.21 -0.90 2.87
C GLU A 164 -26.53 0.27 3.61
N VAL A 165 -25.31 0.03 4.11
CA VAL A 165 -24.55 1.05 4.84
C VAL A 165 -23.86 2.01 3.87
N PRO A 166 -23.86 3.33 4.14
CA PRO A 166 -23.40 4.33 3.16
C PRO A 166 -21.87 4.32 2.98
N THR A 167 -21.14 3.85 3.98
CA THR A 167 -19.68 3.87 4.03
C THR A 167 -19.12 2.60 4.66
N LEU A 168 -17.87 2.29 4.32
CA LEU A 168 -17.08 1.26 4.97
C LEU A 168 -16.86 1.62 6.45
N ASN A 169 -16.67 2.90 6.77
CA ASN A 169 -16.56 3.32 8.17
C ASN A 169 -17.84 3.01 8.98
N SER A 170 -19.03 3.17 8.39
CA SER A 170 -20.29 2.77 9.02
C SER A 170 -20.38 1.26 9.25
N LEU A 171 -19.93 0.44 8.29
CA LEU A 171 -19.83 -1.01 8.45
C LEU A 171 -18.92 -1.37 9.64
N LEU A 172 -17.73 -0.78 9.67
CA LEU A 172 -16.73 -1.07 10.70
C LEU A 172 -17.21 -0.67 12.10
N ASN A 173 -17.86 0.49 12.22
CA ASN A 173 -18.47 0.90 13.49
C ASN A 173 -19.57 -0.07 13.95
N ALA A 174 -20.42 -0.56 13.02
CA ALA A 174 -21.44 -1.55 13.35
C ALA A 174 -20.82 -2.88 13.81
N ALA A 175 -19.66 -3.24 13.29
CA ALA A 175 -18.88 -4.40 13.73
C ALA A 175 -18.04 -4.16 15.01
N GLY A 176 -18.18 -3.00 15.67
CA GLY A 176 -17.46 -2.67 16.91
C GLY A 176 -16.02 -2.18 16.71
N PHE A 177 -15.60 -1.90 15.47
CA PHE A 177 -14.28 -1.32 15.18
C PHE A 177 -14.31 0.21 15.39
N HIS A 178 -14.22 0.64 16.64
CA HIS A 178 -14.08 2.07 16.97
C HIS A 178 -12.67 2.61 16.70
N GLN A 179 -11.67 1.72 16.61
CA GLN A 179 -10.32 2.02 16.17
C GLN A 179 -9.80 0.92 15.25
N LEU A 180 -9.15 1.32 14.16
CA LEU A 180 -8.49 0.42 13.24
C LEU A 180 -7.12 0.01 13.79
N GLY A 181 -6.65 -1.19 13.43
CA GLY A 181 -5.26 -1.56 13.65
C GLY A 181 -4.35 -0.61 12.88
N VAL A 182 -3.19 -0.25 13.42
CA VAL A 182 -2.25 0.68 12.78
C VAL A 182 -0.89 0.02 12.68
N SER A 183 -0.44 -0.36 11.50
CA SER A 183 0.98 -0.69 11.31
C SER A 183 1.77 0.62 11.24
N SER A 184 2.83 0.77 12.05
CA SER A 184 3.76 1.90 11.99
C SER A 184 5.06 1.62 12.75
N GLN A 185 6.10 2.43 12.52
CA GLN A 185 7.36 2.34 13.28
C GLN A 185 7.16 2.54 14.80
N LEU A 186 6.13 3.28 15.22
CA LEU A 186 5.86 3.54 16.65
C LEU A 186 5.40 2.27 17.39
N GLU A 187 4.78 1.30 16.70
CA GLU A 187 4.41 0.02 17.32
C GLU A 187 5.61 -0.88 17.63
N GLN A 188 6.73 -0.75 16.91
CA GLN A 188 7.92 -1.56 17.17
C GLN A 188 8.50 -1.31 18.57
N LYS A 189 8.34 -0.09 19.12
CA LYS A 189 8.77 0.21 20.49
C LYS A 189 7.96 -0.57 21.55
N LYS A 190 6.71 -0.96 21.26
CA LYS A 190 5.88 -1.75 22.18
C LYS A 190 6.15 -3.26 22.11
N PHE A 191 6.72 -3.77 21.01
CA PHE A 191 7.00 -5.20 20.83
C PHE A 191 8.34 -5.66 21.43
N GLN A 192 9.17 -4.75 21.93
CA GLN A 192 10.30 -5.11 22.81
C GLN A 192 9.76 -5.32 24.23
N LYS A 193 9.49 -6.60 24.57
CA LYS A 193 9.14 -7.15 25.91
C LYS A 193 8.87 -6.09 26.98
N THR A 194 7.60 -5.77 27.20
CA THR A 194 7.17 -5.14 28.45
C THR A 194 6.26 -6.12 29.18
N SER A 195 6.62 -6.46 30.42
CA SER A 195 5.82 -7.33 31.27
C SER A 195 4.51 -6.64 31.64
N VAL A 196 3.50 -7.43 31.96
CA VAL A 196 2.09 -7.06 32.16
C VAL A 196 1.87 -6.03 33.30
N LEU A 197 2.92 -5.61 34.02
CA LEU A 197 2.80 -4.70 35.17
C LEU A 197 2.80 -3.20 34.84
N ASP A 198 3.24 -2.77 33.65
CA ASP A 198 3.44 -1.34 33.35
C ASP A 198 2.21 -0.64 32.72
N LEU A 199 1.10 -1.35 32.52
CA LEU A 199 -0.09 -0.84 31.80
C LEU A 199 -1.07 -0.01 32.65
N MET A 200 -0.74 0.30 33.90
CA MET A 200 -1.66 0.99 34.81
C MET A 200 -1.40 2.49 34.99
N ASP A 201 -0.51 3.11 34.23
CA ASP A 201 -0.30 4.55 34.35
C ASP A 201 -0.07 5.21 33.00
N ILE A 202 -0.43 6.50 32.92
CA ILE A 202 -0.39 7.39 31.75
C ILE A 202 -1.70 7.44 30.96
N SER A 203 -2.69 8.02 31.63
CA SER A 203 -3.60 8.97 30.99
C SER A 203 -2.96 10.37 31.06
N HIS A 204 -2.73 11.03 29.92
CA HIS A 204 -2.90 12.48 29.69
C HIS A 204 -2.19 12.96 28.41
N ASP A 205 -2.94 13.75 27.65
CA ASP A 205 -2.57 14.79 26.68
C ASP A 205 -1.72 14.49 25.44
N VAL A 206 -2.37 14.55 24.26
CA VAL A 206 -1.81 15.22 23.06
C VAL A 206 -2.90 16.00 22.32
N LYS A 207 -2.69 17.31 22.20
CA LYS A 207 -3.56 18.30 21.52
C LYS A 207 -3.52 18.14 19.99
N THR A 208 -4.68 18.28 19.37
CA THR A 208 -4.94 18.25 17.92
C THR A 208 -4.59 19.58 17.24
N ALA A 209 -4.00 19.52 16.05
CA ALA A 209 -3.86 20.67 15.13
C ALA A 209 -4.72 20.42 13.87
N THR A 210 -5.41 21.47 13.43
CA THR A 210 -6.49 21.49 12.44
C THR A 210 -5.99 21.47 10.99
N PHE A 211 -6.65 20.67 10.14
CA PHE A 211 -6.48 20.61 8.69
C PHE A 211 -7.59 21.41 8.00
N GLU A 212 -7.28 22.53 7.34
CA GLU A 212 -8.24 23.19 6.44
C GLU A 212 -7.64 23.55 5.08
N LYS A 213 -8.43 23.22 4.04
CA LYS A 213 -8.45 23.69 2.64
C LYS A 213 -7.26 23.36 1.72
N PHE A 214 -7.37 22.23 1.02
CA PHE A 214 -6.72 22.01 -0.28
C PHE A 214 -7.76 21.57 -1.31
N THR A 215 -7.62 22.02 -2.56
CA THR A 215 -8.52 21.71 -3.67
C THR A 215 -8.15 20.34 -4.28
N PRO A 216 -8.99 19.29 -4.17
CA PRO A 216 -8.63 17.93 -4.60
C PRO A 216 -8.47 17.74 -6.12
N ALA A 217 -8.82 18.74 -6.92
CA ALA A 217 -8.76 18.69 -8.39
C ALA A 217 -7.40 19.11 -8.98
N ALA A 218 -6.48 19.63 -8.16
CA ALA A 218 -5.19 20.09 -8.64
C ALA A 218 -4.29 18.92 -9.06
N LEU A 219 -3.62 19.04 -10.20
CA LEU A 219 -2.79 17.98 -10.82
C LEU A 219 -1.72 17.42 -9.85
N PHE A 220 -1.17 18.26 -8.98
CA PHE A 220 -0.14 17.89 -8.03
C PHE A 220 -0.66 17.49 -6.65
N TYR A 221 -1.99 17.51 -6.41
CA TYR A 221 -2.55 17.15 -5.11
C TYR A 221 -2.14 15.73 -4.69
N GLN A 222 -1.45 15.62 -3.55
CA GLN A 222 -0.84 14.40 -3.00
C GLN A 222 0.18 13.72 -3.93
N ARG A 223 0.84 14.47 -4.82
CA ARG A 223 1.85 13.95 -5.76
C ARG A 223 3.23 14.50 -5.45
N ASN A 224 4.24 13.66 -5.62
CA ASN A 224 5.64 14.04 -5.48
C ASN A 224 6.14 14.66 -6.78
N VAL A 225 6.65 15.89 -6.71
CA VAL A 225 7.08 16.68 -7.87
C VAL A 225 8.57 17.01 -7.76
N VAL A 226 9.36 16.60 -8.73
CA VAL A 226 10.78 16.94 -8.83
C VAL A 226 10.98 17.94 -9.94
N LEU A 227 11.74 19.01 -9.65
CA LEU A 227 12.15 19.99 -10.67
C LEU A 227 13.56 19.64 -11.18
N THR A 228 13.81 19.78 -12.48
CA THR A 228 15.14 19.71 -13.10
C THR A 228 15.33 20.83 -14.14
N GLY A 229 16.58 21.23 -14.41
CA GLY A 229 16.88 22.40 -15.24
C GLY A 229 16.65 23.74 -14.53
N ASN A 230 16.76 24.84 -15.29
CA ASN A 230 16.48 26.20 -14.85
C ASN A 230 15.05 26.59 -15.27
N LEU A 231 14.24 27.07 -14.32
CA LEU A 231 12.92 27.63 -14.62
C LEU A 231 13.10 29.11 -14.99
N GLN A 232 12.59 29.52 -16.14
CA GLN A 232 12.72 30.89 -16.64
C GLN A 232 11.83 31.89 -15.90
N LEU A 233 10.65 31.47 -15.45
CA LEU A 233 9.62 32.38 -14.95
C LEU A 233 9.55 32.47 -13.41
N MET A 234 10.25 31.61 -12.70
CA MET A 234 10.34 31.68 -11.23
C MET A 234 11.55 30.95 -10.66
N THR A 235 11.92 31.29 -9.44
CA THR A 235 12.95 30.55 -8.71
C THR A 235 12.45 29.17 -8.28
N ARG A 236 13.37 28.23 -8.04
CA ARG A 236 13.05 26.89 -7.52
C ARG A 236 12.32 26.96 -6.16
N ALA A 237 12.68 27.92 -5.31
CA ALA A 237 12.04 28.13 -4.02
C ALA A 237 10.58 28.57 -4.18
N THR A 238 10.31 29.52 -5.08
CA THR A 238 8.96 29.95 -5.42
C THR A 238 8.13 28.82 -6.02
N ALA A 239 8.74 28.01 -6.90
CA ALA A 239 8.07 26.85 -7.49
C ALA A 239 7.68 25.80 -6.44
N PHE A 240 8.53 25.54 -5.44
CA PHE A 240 8.24 24.62 -4.35
C PHE A 240 7.06 25.11 -3.50
N GLN A 241 7.03 26.40 -3.15
CA GLN A 241 5.90 26.99 -2.42
C GLN A 241 4.58 26.83 -3.18
N LYS A 242 4.59 27.05 -4.51
CA LYS A 242 3.40 26.89 -5.36
C LYS A 242 2.95 25.43 -5.47
N ILE A 243 3.88 24.47 -5.55
CA ILE A 243 3.55 23.03 -5.53
C ILE A 243 2.86 22.67 -4.20
N THR A 244 3.40 23.13 -3.08
CA THR A 244 2.81 22.87 -1.76
C THR A 244 1.42 23.52 -1.60
N ALA A 245 1.23 24.72 -2.15
CA ALA A 245 -0.05 25.43 -2.09
C ALA A 245 -1.19 24.67 -2.79
N VAL A 246 -0.89 23.92 -3.85
CA VAL A 246 -1.85 23.04 -4.54
C VAL A 246 -1.88 21.61 -3.97
N GLY A 247 -1.26 21.40 -2.81
CA GLY A 247 -1.25 20.14 -2.08
C GLY A 247 -0.28 19.07 -2.61
N GLY A 248 0.71 19.46 -3.42
CA GLY A 248 1.80 18.58 -3.84
C GLY A 248 3.01 18.60 -2.93
N THR A 249 3.88 17.61 -3.09
CA THR A 249 5.10 17.45 -2.28
C THR A 249 6.33 17.69 -3.15
N PRO A 250 7.00 18.85 -3.07
CA PRO A 250 8.18 19.11 -3.87
C PRO A 250 9.40 18.33 -3.33
N GLN A 251 10.21 17.79 -4.25
CA GLN A 251 11.39 16.99 -3.94
C GLN A 251 12.61 17.49 -4.71
N HIS A 252 13.79 17.44 -4.08
CA HIS A 252 15.05 17.82 -4.73
C HIS A 252 15.64 16.71 -5.60
N THR A 253 15.34 15.45 -5.26
CA THR A 253 15.95 14.26 -5.86
C THR A 253 14.89 13.40 -6.49
N LEU A 254 15.21 12.82 -7.66
CA LEU A 254 14.35 11.82 -8.27
C LEU A 254 14.41 10.54 -7.44
N THR A 255 13.27 10.17 -6.86
CA THR A 255 13.10 8.94 -6.07
C THR A 255 12.13 8.01 -6.77
N ALA A 256 12.03 6.78 -6.30
CA ALA A 256 11.01 5.84 -6.77
C ALA A 256 9.56 6.29 -6.47
N THR A 257 9.39 7.30 -5.61
CA THR A 257 8.09 7.88 -5.26
C THR A 257 7.74 9.13 -6.08
N THR A 258 8.65 9.64 -6.93
CA THR A 258 8.40 10.80 -7.78
C THR A 258 7.31 10.51 -8.80
N ASN A 259 6.25 11.33 -8.84
CA ASN A 259 5.15 11.19 -9.81
C ASN A 259 5.36 12.09 -11.03
N PHE A 260 5.89 13.30 -10.82
CA PHE A 260 6.13 14.28 -11.88
C PHE A 260 7.58 14.74 -11.90
N LEU A 261 8.18 14.76 -13.09
CA LEU A 261 9.44 15.43 -13.35
C LEU A 261 9.17 16.67 -14.21
N VAL A 262 9.31 17.86 -13.62
CA VAL A 262 9.20 19.13 -14.34
C VAL A 262 10.57 19.49 -14.91
N VAL A 263 10.62 19.68 -16.23
CA VAL A 263 11.84 20.00 -16.96
C VAL A 263 11.80 21.47 -17.39
N GLY A 264 12.69 22.27 -16.80
CA GLY A 264 13.03 23.62 -17.26
C GLY A 264 14.15 23.60 -18.30
N HIS A 265 14.59 24.77 -18.73
CA HIS A 265 15.66 24.92 -19.72
C HIS A 265 16.98 24.31 -19.23
N THR A 266 17.61 23.49 -20.06
CA THR A 266 18.90 22.83 -19.78
C THR A 266 20.07 23.64 -20.35
N ASN A 267 21.13 23.80 -19.56
CA ASN A 267 22.36 24.44 -20.03
C ASN A 267 23.14 23.45 -20.93
N PRO A 268 23.43 23.78 -22.21
CA PRO A 268 24.12 22.90 -23.15
C PRO A 268 25.51 22.44 -22.70
N GLN A 269 26.15 23.14 -21.75
CA GLN A 269 27.46 22.74 -21.22
C GLN A 269 27.40 21.63 -20.15
N VAL A 270 26.20 21.31 -19.64
CA VAL A 270 25.98 20.31 -18.58
C VAL A 270 25.30 19.04 -19.12
N VAL A 271 24.65 19.15 -20.28
CA VAL A 271 24.00 18.03 -20.97
C VAL A 271 24.85 17.63 -22.16
N GLY A 272 24.95 16.32 -22.44
CA GLY A 272 25.71 15.82 -23.60
C GLY A 272 25.01 16.16 -24.92
N ASN A 273 25.49 15.60 -26.03
CA ASN A 273 24.90 15.81 -27.37
C ASN A 273 23.40 15.45 -27.48
N ASP A 274 22.86 14.70 -26.52
CA ASP A 274 21.44 14.33 -26.44
C ASP A 274 20.55 15.37 -25.72
N GLY A 275 21.13 16.43 -25.14
CA GLY A 275 20.39 17.50 -24.47
C GLY A 275 19.71 17.10 -23.14
N LYS A 276 19.93 15.87 -22.66
CA LYS A 276 19.22 15.30 -21.51
C LYS A 276 20.04 15.40 -20.22
N SER A 277 19.40 15.87 -19.14
CA SER A 277 19.99 15.84 -17.80
C SER A 277 20.01 14.41 -17.21
N PRO A 278 20.91 14.10 -16.26
CA PRO A 278 20.93 12.79 -15.58
C PRO A 278 19.59 12.39 -14.96
N LYS A 279 18.79 13.37 -14.50
CA LYS A 279 17.45 13.12 -13.94
C LYS A 279 16.43 12.73 -15.01
N ILE A 280 16.55 13.26 -16.23
CA ILE A 280 15.70 12.88 -17.37
C ILE A 280 16.04 11.45 -17.79
N ARG A 281 17.33 11.11 -17.93
CA ARG A 281 17.74 9.74 -18.28
C ARG A 281 17.27 8.72 -17.24
N LYS A 282 17.40 9.05 -15.95
CA LYS A 282 16.93 8.18 -14.86
C LYS A 282 15.41 8.03 -14.84
N ALA A 283 14.64 9.08 -15.14
CA ALA A 283 13.19 8.99 -15.26
C ALA A 283 12.75 8.15 -16.48
N GLU A 284 13.44 8.28 -17.62
CA GLU A 284 13.19 7.48 -18.82
C GLU A 284 13.53 5.99 -18.61
N GLU A 285 14.64 5.69 -17.93
CA GLU A 285 15.02 4.32 -17.57
C GLU A 285 13.97 3.66 -16.67
N LEU A 286 13.51 4.37 -15.63
CA LEU A 286 12.43 3.90 -14.77
C LEU A 286 11.12 3.69 -15.55
N ASN A 287 10.81 4.58 -16.51
CA ASN A 287 9.62 4.48 -17.35
C ASN A 287 9.65 3.31 -18.36
N ARG A 288 10.83 2.84 -18.78
CA ARG A 288 10.94 1.65 -19.65
C ARG A 288 10.58 0.36 -18.93
N ILE A 289 10.76 0.33 -17.61
CA ILE A 289 10.46 -0.82 -16.76
C ILE A 289 9.03 -0.71 -16.22
N PHE A 290 8.60 0.49 -15.80
CA PHE A 290 7.21 0.79 -15.41
C PHE A 290 6.87 2.24 -15.77
N PRO A 291 5.91 2.53 -16.67
CA PRO A 291 5.62 3.90 -17.11
C PRO A 291 4.81 4.66 -16.04
N VAL A 292 5.48 5.27 -15.05
CA VAL A 292 4.83 5.89 -13.88
C VAL A 292 5.24 7.34 -13.61
N ILE A 293 6.34 7.82 -14.22
CA ILE A 293 6.83 9.19 -14.04
C ILE A 293 6.39 10.05 -15.23
N THR A 294 5.48 10.99 -14.98
CA THR A 294 5.03 11.93 -16.02
C THR A 294 6.03 13.07 -16.14
N ILE A 295 6.68 13.18 -17.30
CA ILE A 295 7.64 14.27 -17.60
C ILE A 295 6.87 15.42 -18.24
N ILE A 296 6.93 16.62 -17.66
CA ILE A 296 6.22 17.82 -18.14
C ILE A 296 7.18 19.01 -18.29
N GLY A 297 6.90 19.89 -19.24
CA GLY A 297 7.66 21.13 -19.45
C GLY A 297 7.24 22.26 -18.51
N GLU A 298 8.05 23.32 -18.45
CA GLU A 298 7.77 24.53 -17.64
C GLU A 298 6.39 25.16 -17.96
N SER A 299 5.96 25.18 -19.23
CA SER A 299 4.66 25.73 -19.62
C SER A 299 3.46 24.99 -19.01
N ASP A 300 3.53 23.66 -18.94
CA ASP A 300 2.44 22.84 -18.40
C ASP A 300 2.48 22.79 -16.87
N PHE A 301 3.68 22.88 -16.30
CA PHE A 301 3.85 23.12 -14.86
C PHE A 301 3.18 24.42 -14.41
N LEU A 302 3.34 25.52 -15.17
CA LEU A 302 2.72 26.80 -14.85
C LEU A 302 1.19 26.76 -14.88
N LYS A 303 0.61 26.04 -15.86
CA LYS A 303 -0.85 25.83 -15.92
C LYS A 303 -1.34 25.02 -14.72
N ALA A 304 -0.58 24.01 -14.30
CA ALA A 304 -0.95 23.11 -13.21
C ALA A 304 -0.93 23.77 -11.82
N ILE A 305 -0.13 24.83 -11.62
CA ILE A 305 -0.04 25.56 -10.34
C ILE A 305 -0.81 26.89 -10.32
N ALA A 306 -1.51 27.22 -11.40
CA ALA A 306 -2.33 28.44 -11.53
C ALA A 306 -3.82 28.21 -11.19
N GLN A 307 -4.18 26.99 -10.78
CA GLN A 307 -5.54 26.56 -10.45
C GLN A 307 -5.84 26.64 -8.96
#